data_AF-A0ABD1RZU9-F1
#
_entry.id   AF-A0ABD1RZU9-F1
#
_cell.length_a   1.000
_cell.length_b   1.000
_cell.length_c   1.000
_cell.angle_alpha   90.00
_cell.angle_beta   90.00
_cell.angle_gamma   90.00
#
_symmetry.space_group_name_H-M   'P 1'
#
loop_
_entity.id
_entity.type
_entity.pdbx_description
1 polymer ?
#
loop_
_entity_poly.entity_id
_entity_poly.type
_entity_poly.pdbx_seq_one_letter_code
_entity_poly.pdbx_strand_id
1 'polypeptide(L)'
;MATGGALEVTTTGDGDHGQRTAATKPEVSVANFVAANPTLAVASSSSDGRLLLFHTKWRCLPVLDTAPTKEATPEEVHAYNKHSDDKNTATCVMLAAMSLELQKQHEGMDAYTTIFHLKELYDEQSRTEWYETSKKLYRCMMAEGSSVSAHVLKMIGYIEKINQLGYAMDHELSIDLVLQSLPDSFS
;
A
#
# COMPACT_ATOMS: atom_id res chain seq x y z
N MET A 1 8.83 -18.77 69.42
CA MET A 1 9.72 -18.09 68.47
C MET A 1 8.84 -17.19 67.63
N ALA A 2 8.80 -15.91 67.98
CA ALA A 2 7.84 -14.93 67.47
C ALA A 2 8.45 -14.10 66.34
N THR A 3 7.54 -13.68 65.47
CA THR A 3 7.62 -12.93 64.23
C THR A 3 8.26 -11.53 64.30
N GLY A 4 8.86 -11.10 63.20
CA GLY A 4 9.22 -9.71 62.85
C GLY A 4 10.29 -9.72 61.75
N GLY A 5 10.26 -8.93 60.68
CA GLY A 5 9.38 -7.85 60.25
C GLY A 5 9.82 -7.46 58.84
N ALA A 6 8.88 -6.95 58.04
CA ALA A 6 9.08 -6.45 56.69
C ALA A 6 10.02 -5.24 56.67
N LEU A 7 10.79 -5.11 55.60
CA LEU A 7 11.48 -3.88 55.23
C LEU A 7 10.95 -3.45 53.86
N GLU A 8 10.16 -2.39 53.88
CA GLU A 8 9.70 -1.63 52.72
C GLU A 8 10.91 -1.09 51.94
N VAL A 9 10.87 -1.24 50.61
CA VAL A 9 11.51 -0.29 49.71
C VAL A 9 10.40 0.37 48.91
N THR A 10 10.11 1.61 49.29
CA THR A 10 9.34 2.56 48.52
C THR A 10 10.23 3.11 47.41
N THR A 11 9.81 2.95 46.16
CA THR A 11 10.22 3.86 45.08
C THR A 11 8.99 4.25 44.28
N THR A 12 8.57 5.48 44.54
CA THR A 12 7.65 6.32 43.76
C THR A 12 8.22 6.60 42.36
N GLY A 13 7.32 6.64 41.37
CA GLY A 13 7.53 7.05 39.98
C GLY A 13 6.49 6.32 39.13
N ASP A 14 5.23 6.73 39.08
CA ASP A 14 4.68 7.98 38.55
C ASP A 14 5.07 8.24 37.09
N GLY A 15 4.06 8.16 36.22
CA GLY A 15 4.00 8.73 34.88
C GLY A 15 4.96 8.20 33.81
N ASP A 16 4.50 7.26 32.98
CA ASP A 16 4.27 7.58 31.56
C ASP A 16 3.49 6.42 30.92
N HIS A 17 2.19 6.64 30.72
CA HIS A 17 1.41 5.82 29.79
C HIS A 17 1.84 6.28 28.39
N GLY A 18 3.02 5.80 27.99
CA GLY A 18 3.60 5.99 26.67
C GLY A 18 2.59 5.48 25.65
N GLN A 19 1.85 6.43 25.10
CA GLN A 19 0.90 6.26 24.03
C GLN A 19 1.66 5.58 22.91
N ARG A 20 1.42 4.27 22.74
CA ARG A 20 1.92 3.49 21.61
C ARG A 20 1.37 4.19 20.38
N THR A 21 2.19 5.05 19.78
CA THR A 21 1.91 5.71 18.53
C THR A 21 1.56 4.58 17.58
N ALA A 22 0.28 4.52 17.19
CA ALA A 22 -0.15 3.69 16.09
C ALA A 22 0.65 4.23 14.90
N ALA A 23 1.75 3.53 14.58
CA ALA A 23 2.47 3.75 13.34
C ALA A 23 1.41 3.72 12.26
N THR A 24 1.14 4.88 11.67
CA THR A 24 0.24 5.03 10.54
C THR A 24 0.81 4.11 9.47
N LYS A 25 0.15 2.95 9.32
CA LYS A 25 0.45 1.96 8.29
C LYS A 25 0.45 2.74 6.97
N PRO A 26 1.56 2.80 6.23
CA PRO A 26 1.54 3.48 4.96
C PRO A 26 0.52 2.73 4.10
N GLU A 27 -0.56 3.41 3.77
CA GLU A 27 -1.59 2.93 2.84
C GLU A 27 -0.97 3.02 1.45
N VAL A 28 -0.25 1.96 1.09
CA VAL A 28 0.48 1.92 -0.16
C VAL A 28 -0.47 1.39 -1.24
N SER A 29 -1.04 2.29 -2.04
CA SER A 29 -1.63 1.94 -3.33
C SER A 29 -0.61 1.11 -4.15
N VAL A 30 -1.04 0.13 -4.94
CA VAL A 30 -0.14 -0.70 -5.77
C VAL A 30 0.78 0.18 -6.64
N ALA A 31 0.27 1.33 -7.10
CA ALA A 31 1.07 2.34 -7.80
C ALA A 31 2.18 2.96 -6.91
N ASN A 32 1.87 3.25 -5.65
CA ASN A 32 2.83 3.75 -4.66
C ASN A 32 3.81 2.66 -4.21
N PHE A 33 3.44 1.38 -4.20
CA PHE A 33 4.32 0.27 -3.83
C PHE A 33 5.40 0.06 -4.87
N VAL A 34 5.00 0.11 -6.15
CA VAL A 34 5.91 0.06 -7.30
C VAL A 34 6.78 1.30 -7.37
N ALA A 35 6.24 2.50 -7.06
CA ALA A 35 7.01 3.74 -7.05
C ALA A 35 7.97 3.89 -5.85
N ALA A 36 7.59 3.39 -4.67
CA ALA A 36 8.36 3.50 -3.43
C ALA A 36 9.44 2.41 -3.26
N ASN A 37 9.46 1.41 -4.14
CA ASN A 37 10.46 0.34 -4.10
C ASN A 37 11.33 0.38 -5.37
N PRO A 38 12.38 1.23 -5.41
CA PRO A 38 13.26 1.36 -6.58
C PRO A 38 14.03 0.08 -6.89
N THR A 39 14.07 -0.91 -6.00
CA THR A 39 14.62 -2.25 -6.28
C THR A 39 13.72 -3.04 -7.25
N LEU A 40 12.40 -2.80 -7.25
CA LEU A 40 11.49 -3.27 -8.30
C LEU A 40 11.66 -2.49 -9.62
N ALA A 41 12.27 -1.30 -9.57
CA ALA A 41 12.68 -0.52 -10.74
C ALA A 41 14.12 -0.86 -11.23
N VAL A 42 14.90 -1.61 -10.45
CA VAL A 42 16.27 -2.00 -10.79
C VAL A 42 16.29 -3.35 -11.51
N ALA A 43 16.19 -3.24 -12.83
CA ALA A 43 17.08 -3.96 -13.72
C ALA A 43 17.41 -3.06 -14.93
N SER A 44 17.98 -1.88 -14.65
CA SER A 44 18.50 -0.99 -15.69
C SER A 44 19.77 -0.27 -15.23
N SER A 45 20.86 -1.02 -15.08
CA SER A 45 22.19 -0.49 -15.34
C SER A 45 23.06 -1.59 -15.95
N SER A 46 22.80 -1.89 -17.22
CA SER A 46 23.83 -2.45 -18.08
C SER A 46 24.17 -1.37 -19.10
N SER A 47 25.46 -1.09 -19.27
CA SER A 47 26.03 -0.02 -20.11
C SER A 47 25.68 -0.10 -21.60
N ASP A 48 24.91 -1.10 -22.00
CA ASP A 48 24.52 -1.35 -23.38
C ASP A 48 23.06 -0.95 -23.64
N GLY A 49 22.79 0.36 -23.62
CA GLY A 49 21.83 1.04 -24.50
C GLY A 49 20.44 0.41 -24.80
N ARG A 50 19.83 -0.37 -23.91
CA ARG A 50 18.46 -0.92 -24.10
C ARG A 50 17.48 -0.37 -23.08
N LEU A 51 17.27 0.93 -23.12
CA LEU A 51 16.28 1.64 -22.30
C LEU A 51 15.03 1.99 -23.11
N LEU A 52 14.34 1.01 -23.66
CA LEU A 52 12.93 1.12 -24.09
C LEU A 52 12.41 -0.31 -24.20
N LEU A 53 11.55 -0.74 -23.27
CA LEU A 53 10.36 -1.58 -23.51
C LEU A 53 9.76 -2.13 -22.20
N PHE A 54 9.41 -1.26 -21.25
CA PHE A 54 8.57 -1.69 -20.11
C PHE A 54 7.10 -1.91 -20.51
N HIS A 55 6.63 -1.38 -21.65
CA HIS A 55 5.25 -1.57 -22.09
C HIS A 55 5.07 -2.44 -23.35
N THR A 56 6.12 -2.66 -24.16
CA THR A 56 5.98 -3.33 -25.46
C THR A 56 6.88 -4.55 -25.68
N LYS A 57 7.69 -5.01 -24.71
CA LYS A 57 8.41 -6.32 -24.77
C LYS A 57 7.99 -7.35 -23.72
N TRP A 58 6.89 -7.16 -23.03
CA TRP A 58 6.25 -8.28 -22.30
C TRP A 58 5.25 -9.06 -23.17
N ARG A 59 5.19 -8.78 -24.48
CA ARG A 59 4.25 -9.42 -25.42
C ARG A 59 4.86 -10.42 -26.40
N CYS A 60 6.17 -10.63 -26.44
CA CYS A 60 6.77 -11.52 -27.44
C CYS A 60 7.91 -12.39 -26.89
N LEU A 61 7.61 -13.27 -25.94
CA LEU A 61 8.25 -14.58 -25.88
C LEU A 61 7.11 -15.60 -25.82
N PRO A 62 7.09 -16.65 -26.68
CA PRO A 62 6.06 -17.67 -26.57
C PRO A 62 6.10 -18.19 -25.14
N VAL A 63 4.92 -18.25 -24.53
CA VAL A 63 4.69 -18.78 -23.19
C VAL A 63 5.42 -20.12 -23.08
N LEU A 64 6.59 -20.12 -22.43
CA LEU A 64 7.38 -21.31 -22.11
C LEU A 64 6.87 -21.87 -20.78
N ASP A 65 5.55 -21.95 -20.61
CA ASP A 65 4.95 -22.71 -19.49
C ASP A 65 4.90 -24.22 -19.81
N THR A 66 5.09 -24.59 -21.08
CA THR A 66 5.16 -25.98 -21.49
C THR A 66 6.56 -26.53 -21.23
N ALA A 67 6.63 -27.54 -20.35
CA ALA A 67 7.87 -28.26 -20.10
C ALA A 67 8.51 -28.74 -21.42
N PRO A 68 9.85 -28.67 -21.56
CA PRO A 68 10.54 -29.14 -22.75
C PRO A 68 10.14 -30.59 -23.08
N THR A 69 9.84 -30.87 -24.34
CA THR A 69 9.58 -32.24 -24.79
C THR A 69 10.88 -33.05 -24.82
N LYS A 70 10.79 -34.38 -24.95
CA LYS A 70 11.98 -35.24 -25.05
C LYS A 70 12.87 -34.96 -26.27
N GLU A 71 12.34 -34.19 -27.23
CA GLU A 71 13.02 -33.80 -28.47
C GLU A 71 13.59 -32.37 -28.40
N ALA A 72 13.44 -31.68 -27.26
CA ALA A 72 13.92 -30.32 -27.08
C ALA A 72 15.45 -30.23 -27.14
N THR A 73 15.92 -29.15 -27.75
CA THR A 73 17.34 -28.81 -27.82
C THR A 73 17.90 -28.42 -26.46
N PRO A 74 19.21 -28.58 -26.21
CA PRO A 74 19.86 -28.09 -24.99
C PRO A 74 19.61 -26.60 -24.74
N GLU A 75 19.55 -25.80 -25.81
CA GLU A 75 19.27 -24.37 -25.76
C GLU A 75 17.84 -24.08 -25.27
N GLU A 76 16.85 -24.85 -25.72
CA GLU A 76 15.46 -24.73 -25.28
C GLU A 76 15.29 -25.12 -23.81
N VAL A 77 15.95 -26.19 -23.37
CA VAL A 77 15.94 -26.62 -21.96
C VAL A 77 16.60 -25.56 -21.07
N HIS A 78 17.73 -25.00 -21.48
CA HIS A 78 18.41 -23.93 -20.76
C HIS A 78 17.54 -22.66 -20.67
N ALA A 79 16.88 -22.28 -21.78
CA ALA A 79 15.98 -21.14 -21.80
C ALA A 79 14.78 -21.33 -20.85
N TYR A 80 14.18 -22.53 -20.83
CA TYR A 80 13.09 -22.87 -19.91
C TYR A 80 13.52 -22.79 -18.44
N ASN A 81 14.63 -23.43 -18.08
CA ASN A 81 15.13 -23.43 -16.70
C ASN A 81 15.41 -22.01 -16.21
N LYS A 82 16.09 -21.21 -17.05
CA LYS A 82 16.34 -19.81 -16.74
C LYS A 82 15.04 -19.03 -16.51
N HIS A 83 14.03 -19.23 -17.36
CA HIS A 83 12.73 -18.59 -17.20
C HIS A 83 12.04 -18.99 -15.88
N SER A 84 12.12 -20.28 -15.51
CA SER A 84 11.59 -20.79 -14.25
C SER A 84 12.30 -20.15 -13.05
N ASP A 85 13.64 -20.06 -13.09
CA ASP A 85 14.44 -19.43 -12.04
C ASP A 85 14.14 -17.93 -11.91
N ASP A 86 14.00 -17.22 -13.03
CA ASP A 86 13.61 -15.81 -13.06
C ASP A 86 12.21 -15.61 -12.45
N LYS A 87 11.24 -16.50 -12.75
CA LYS A 87 9.89 -16.48 -12.18
C LYS A 87 9.90 -16.75 -10.66
N ASN A 88 10.69 -17.72 -10.21
CA ASN A 88 10.85 -18.02 -8.79
C ASN A 88 11.49 -16.85 -8.05
N THR A 89 12.53 -16.25 -8.63
CA THR A 89 13.20 -15.07 -8.09
C THR A 89 12.23 -13.90 -7.95
N ALA A 90 11.44 -13.61 -8.98
CA ALA A 90 10.42 -12.58 -8.94
C ALA A 90 9.38 -12.83 -7.82
N THR A 91 8.96 -14.09 -7.66
CA THR A 91 8.03 -14.50 -6.59
C THR A 91 8.65 -14.27 -5.21
N CYS A 92 9.89 -14.70 -4.98
CA CYS A 92 10.61 -14.50 -3.73
C CYS A 92 10.77 -13.01 -3.37
N VAL A 93 11.22 -12.19 -4.32
CA VAL A 93 11.39 -10.74 -4.12
C VAL A 93 10.06 -10.08 -3.78
N MET A 94 8.99 -10.45 -4.49
CA MET A 94 7.68 -9.88 -4.24
C MET A 94 7.16 -10.26 -2.85
N LEU A 95 7.24 -11.54 -2.45
CA LEU A 95 6.84 -11.99 -1.11
C LEU A 95 7.65 -11.33 0.00
N ALA A 96 8.96 -11.13 -0.21
CA ALA A 96 9.83 -10.47 0.77
C ALA A 96 9.49 -8.98 0.97
N ALA A 97 8.90 -8.33 -0.03
CA ALA A 97 8.48 -6.95 0.05
C ALA A 97 7.09 -6.76 0.70
N MET A 98 6.37 -7.85 0.99
CA MET A 98 5.06 -7.81 1.64
C MET A 98 5.17 -7.75 3.17
N SER A 99 4.05 -7.40 3.83
CA SER A 99 3.92 -7.61 5.27
C SER A 99 3.83 -9.11 5.60
N LEU A 100 4.21 -9.51 6.82
CA LEU A 100 4.19 -10.91 7.25
C LEU A 100 2.81 -11.56 7.15
N GLU A 101 1.74 -10.80 7.35
CA GLU A 101 0.36 -11.28 7.22
C GLU A 101 0.01 -11.59 5.76
N LEU A 102 0.35 -10.69 4.85
CA LEU A 102 0.10 -10.84 3.43
C LEU A 102 1.00 -11.93 2.83
N GLN A 103 2.26 -12.01 3.26
CA GLN A 103 3.18 -13.06 2.85
C GLN A 103 2.60 -14.45 3.11
N LYS A 104 2.08 -14.72 4.32
CA LYS A 104 1.48 -16.02 4.69
C LYS A 104 0.29 -16.41 3.81
N GLN A 105 -0.48 -15.45 3.34
CA GLN A 105 -1.64 -15.70 2.47
C GLN A 105 -1.24 -16.07 1.04
N HIS A 106 -0.02 -15.71 0.62
CA HIS A 106 0.47 -15.86 -0.74
C HIS A 106 1.66 -16.85 -0.83
N GLU A 107 2.00 -17.53 0.26
CA GLU A 107 2.98 -18.61 0.26
C GLU A 107 2.54 -19.73 -0.70
N GLY A 108 3.40 -20.05 -1.67
CA GLY A 108 3.13 -21.08 -2.68
C GLY A 108 2.38 -20.59 -3.93
N MET A 109 2.00 -19.32 -3.99
CA MET A 109 1.51 -18.70 -5.22
C MET A 109 2.67 -18.23 -6.09
N ASP A 110 2.53 -18.32 -7.41
CA ASP A 110 3.51 -17.72 -8.30
C ASP A 110 3.31 -16.20 -8.42
N ALA A 111 4.31 -15.53 -9.00
CA ALA A 111 4.32 -14.08 -9.11
C ALA A 111 3.08 -13.50 -9.82
N TYR A 112 2.60 -14.16 -10.87
CA TYR A 112 1.44 -13.65 -11.62
C TYR A 112 0.16 -13.73 -10.79
N THR A 113 -0.10 -14.90 -10.20
CA THR A 113 -1.28 -15.14 -9.35
C THR A 113 -1.29 -14.20 -8.15
N THR A 114 -0.13 -14.01 -7.53
CA THR A 114 0.00 -13.09 -6.39
C THR A 114 -0.29 -11.64 -6.79
N ILE A 115 0.26 -11.14 -7.91
CA ILE A 115 -0.06 -9.79 -8.41
C ILE A 115 -1.56 -9.63 -8.67
N PHE A 116 -2.19 -10.65 -9.24
CA PHE A 116 -3.62 -10.62 -9.53
C PHE A 116 -4.47 -10.53 -8.25
N HIS A 117 -4.22 -11.39 -7.27
CA HIS A 117 -4.93 -11.34 -5.98
C HIS A 117 -4.68 -10.05 -5.23
N LEU A 118 -3.45 -9.51 -5.25
CA LEU A 118 -3.17 -8.23 -4.65
C LEU A 118 -3.97 -7.10 -5.31
N LYS A 119 -4.07 -7.08 -6.64
CA LYS A 119 -4.88 -6.07 -7.34
C LYS A 119 -6.34 -6.15 -6.92
N GLU A 120 -6.93 -7.34 -6.90
CA GLU A 120 -8.32 -7.52 -6.49
C GLU A 120 -8.55 -7.06 -5.04
N LEU A 121 -7.69 -7.49 -4.11
CA LEU A 121 -7.79 -7.14 -2.70
C LEU A 121 -7.62 -5.63 -2.45
N TYR A 122 -6.58 -5.02 -3.04
CA TYR A 122 -6.29 -3.61 -2.84
C TYR A 122 -7.27 -2.69 -3.59
N ASP A 123 -7.81 -3.11 -4.75
CA ASP A 123 -8.85 -2.35 -5.45
C ASP A 123 -10.16 -2.36 -4.64
N GLU A 124 -10.56 -3.50 -4.07
CA GLU A 124 -11.77 -3.60 -3.23
C GLU A 124 -11.61 -2.82 -1.91
N GLN A 125 -10.45 -2.96 -1.27
CA GLN A 125 -10.16 -2.21 -0.04
C GLN A 125 -10.12 -0.70 -0.33
N SER A 126 -9.42 -0.27 -1.39
CA SER A 126 -9.36 1.13 -1.81
C SER A 126 -10.76 1.70 -2.09
N ARG A 127 -11.63 0.93 -2.76
CA ARG A 127 -13.00 1.34 -3.04
C ARG A 127 -13.81 1.52 -1.74
N THR A 128 -13.65 0.61 -0.79
CA THR A 128 -14.36 0.67 0.51
C THR A 128 -13.89 1.85 1.34
N GLU A 129 -12.58 2.06 1.43
CA GLU A 129 -11.99 3.20 2.16
C GLU A 129 -12.36 4.54 1.52
N TRP A 130 -12.42 4.59 0.18
CA TRP A 130 -12.90 5.76 -0.54
C TRP A 130 -14.37 6.05 -0.23
N TYR A 131 -15.23 5.02 -0.21
CA TYR A 131 -16.64 5.17 0.10
C TYR A 131 -16.86 5.71 1.52
N GLU A 132 -16.17 5.15 2.51
CA GLU A 132 -16.30 5.62 3.89
C GLU A 132 -15.73 7.03 4.09
N THR A 133 -14.64 7.38 3.40
CA THR A 133 -14.05 8.72 3.47
C THR A 133 -14.92 9.76 2.78
N SER A 134 -15.43 9.46 1.58
CA SER A 134 -16.35 10.34 0.85
C SER A 134 -17.65 10.56 1.62
N LYS A 135 -18.21 9.52 2.23
CA LYS A 135 -19.38 9.62 3.11
C LYS A 135 -19.13 10.55 4.31
N LYS A 136 -17.93 10.52 4.91
CA LYS A 136 -17.57 11.48 5.97
C LYS A 136 -17.44 12.90 5.43
N LEU A 137 -16.82 13.08 4.27
CA LEU A 137 -16.66 14.37 3.61
C LEU A 137 -18.03 15.02 3.32
N TYR A 138 -18.92 14.31 2.61
CA TYR A 138 -20.24 14.82 2.24
C TYR A 138 -21.18 15.09 3.44
N ARG A 139 -20.88 14.52 4.61
CA ARG A 139 -21.65 14.74 5.84
C ARG A 139 -20.97 15.71 6.81
N CYS A 140 -19.79 16.21 6.47
CA CYS A 140 -19.00 17.07 7.33
C CYS A 140 -19.57 18.49 7.29
N MET A 141 -20.47 18.82 8.21
CA MET A 141 -21.01 20.18 8.40
C MET A 141 -20.33 20.86 9.59
N MET A 142 -20.02 22.14 9.46
CA MET A 142 -19.46 22.92 10.55
C MET A 142 -20.55 23.26 11.56
N ALA A 143 -20.25 23.16 12.86
CA ALA A 143 -21.17 23.60 13.90
C ALA A 143 -21.11 25.13 14.06
N GLU A 144 -22.25 25.76 14.32
CA GLU A 144 -22.35 27.21 14.60
C GLU A 144 -21.39 27.60 15.75
N GLY A 145 -20.61 28.67 15.55
CA GLY A 145 -19.64 29.16 16.55
C GLY A 145 -18.36 28.32 16.70
N SER A 146 -18.16 27.28 15.89
CA SER A 146 -16.89 26.53 15.86
C SER A 146 -15.84 27.17 14.94
N SER A 147 -14.58 26.72 15.04
CA SER A 147 -13.47 27.27 14.26
C SER A 147 -13.54 26.85 12.79
N VAL A 148 -13.70 27.84 11.89
CA VAL A 148 -13.66 27.65 10.44
C VAL A 148 -12.34 27.01 10.00
N SER A 149 -11.21 27.51 10.50
CA SER A 149 -9.89 26.97 10.11
C SER A 149 -9.74 25.49 10.48
N ALA A 150 -10.21 25.10 11.66
CA ALA A 150 -10.17 23.70 12.09
C ALA A 150 -11.09 22.81 11.24
N HIS A 151 -12.26 23.33 10.86
CA HIS A 151 -13.22 22.63 10.00
C HIS A 151 -12.68 22.45 8.57
N VAL A 152 -12.17 23.51 7.94
CA VAL A 152 -11.58 23.46 6.60
C VAL A 152 -10.40 22.48 6.56
N LEU A 153 -9.51 22.51 7.57
CA LEU A 153 -8.39 21.57 7.64
C LEU A 153 -8.87 20.11 7.72
N LYS A 154 -9.95 19.83 8.47
CA LYS A 154 -10.56 18.50 8.53
C LYS A 154 -11.07 18.06 7.16
N MET A 155 -11.72 18.94 6.41
CA MET A 155 -12.22 18.63 5.07
C MET A 155 -11.09 18.39 4.07
N ILE A 156 -10.05 19.23 4.09
CA ILE A 156 -8.83 19.02 3.30
C ILE A 156 -8.24 17.64 3.58
N GLY A 157 -8.15 17.24 4.85
CA GLY A 157 -7.67 15.91 5.22
C GLY A 157 -8.49 14.75 4.61
N TYR A 158 -9.81 14.89 4.49
CA TYR A 158 -10.63 13.90 3.78
C TYR A 158 -10.38 13.88 2.28
N ILE A 159 -10.26 15.05 1.64
CA ILE A 159 -9.98 15.18 0.20
C ILE A 159 -8.59 14.59 -0.12
N GLU A 160 -7.58 14.89 0.69
CA GLU A 160 -6.24 14.33 0.54
C GLU A 160 -6.24 12.81 0.71
N LYS A 161 -6.97 12.27 1.68
CA LYS A 161 -7.10 10.80 1.82
C LYS A 161 -7.76 10.17 0.58
N ILE A 162 -8.80 10.80 0.03
CA ILE A 162 -9.45 10.36 -1.22
C ILE A 162 -8.45 10.37 -2.40
N ASN A 163 -7.62 11.40 -2.50
CA ASN A 163 -6.58 11.49 -3.54
C ASN A 163 -5.50 10.41 -3.37
N GLN A 164 -5.09 10.09 -2.14
CA GLN A 164 -4.12 9.02 -1.85
C GLN A 164 -4.63 7.63 -2.24
N LEU A 165 -5.94 7.41 -2.16
CA LEU A 165 -6.62 6.20 -2.62
C LEU A 165 -6.67 6.08 -4.15
N GLY A 166 -6.25 7.11 -4.89
CA GLY A 166 -6.21 7.15 -6.36
C GLY A 166 -7.46 7.75 -7.01
N TYR A 167 -8.38 8.31 -6.22
CA TYR A 167 -9.60 8.93 -6.73
C TYR A 167 -9.48 10.46 -6.70
N ALA A 168 -8.82 11.02 -7.71
CA ALA A 168 -8.62 12.47 -7.79
C ALA A 168 -9.96 13.22 -7.77
N MET A 169 -10.11 14.15 -6.81
CA MET A 169 -11.26 15.05 -6.75
C MET A 169 -11.00 16.32 -7.54
N ASP A 170 -12.02 16.79 -8.27
CA ASP A 170 -11.94 18.06 -8.98
C ASP A 170 -11.74 19.23 -8.00
N HIS A 171 -10.91 20.19 -8.39
CA HIS A 171 -10.54 21.31 -7.54
C HIS A 171 -11.74 22.24 -7.25
N GLU A 172 -12.55 22.57 -8.26
CA GLU A 172 -13.74 23.42 -8.08
C GLU A 172 -14.74 22.71 -7.16
N LEU A 173 -14.99 21.41 -7.39
CA LEU A 173 -15.83 20.60 -6.53
C LEU A 173 -15.34 20.59 -5.06
N SER A 174 -14.03 20.52 -4.85
CA SER A 174 -13.46 20.53 -3.50
C SER A 174 -13.71 21.85 -2.77
N ILE A 175 -13.66 22.97 -3.51
CA ILE A 175 -13.99 24.30 -2.97
C ILE A 175 -15.48 24.37 -2.66
N ASP A 176 -16.34 23.96 -3.59
CA ASP A 176 -17.79 23.99 -3.42
C ASP A 176 -18.24 23.18 -2.20
N LEU A 177 -17.64 22.01 -1.98
CA LEU A 177 -17.93 21.18 -0.81
C LEU A 177 -17.54 21.88 0.50
N VAL A 178 -16.37 22.54 0.52
CA VAL A 178 -15.95 23.31 1.70
C VAL A 178 -16.92 24.46 1.96
N LEU A 179 -17.30 25.22 0.93
CA LEU A 179 -18.24 26.33 1.08
C LEU A 179 -19.62 25.86 1.54
N GLN A 180 -20.16 24.78 0.95
CA GLN A 180 -21.46 24.19 1.32
C GLN A 180 -21.50 23.64 2.74
N SER A 181 -20.35 23.31 3.32
CA SER A 181 -20.27 22.78 4.68
C SER A 181 -20.35 23.85 5.77
N LEU A 182 -20.16 25.11 5.40
CA LEU A 182 -20.20 26.23 6.32
C LEU A 182 -21.64 26.58 6.67
N PRO A 183 -21.89 27.13 7.87
CA PRO A 183 -23.21 27.62 8.23
C PRO A 183 -23.57 28.87 7.42
N ASP A 184 -24.87 29.13 7.27
CA ASP A 184 -25.39 30.30 6.54
C ASP A 184 -24.86 31.64 7.08
N SER A 185 -24.40 31.69 8.33
CA SER A 185 -23.76 32.87 8.92
C SER A 185 -22.46 33.28 8.23
N PHE A 186 -21.90 32.44 7.37
CA PHE A 186 -20.69 32.67 6.58
C PHE A 186 -20.97 32.79 5.06
N SER A 187 -22.24 32.71 4.65
CA SER A 187 -22.67 32.93 3.25
C SER A 187 -22.85 34.41 2.90
#